data_AF-A0A5A8U183-F1
#
_entry.id   AF-A0A5A8U183-F1
#
_cell.length_a   1.000
_cell.length_b   1.000
_cell.length_c   1.000
_cell.angle_alpha   90.00
_cell.angle_beta   90.00
_cell.angle_gamma   90.00
#
_symmetry.space_group_name_H-M   'P 1'
#
loop_
_entity.id
_entity.type
_entity.pdbx_description
1 polymer ?
#
loop_
_entity_poly.entity_id
_entity_poly.type
_entity_poly.pdbx_seq_one_letter_code
_entity_poly.pdbx_strand_id
1 'polypeptide(L)'
;MNNSYQYNFMLGLLLFAFFSLIWLFYPFIPALFLAMLIAIATFSQYRKLRQKMTDMPAAILMTLLLTIVLIIPLSYILLVSGLEISELIRTINSNFDMQKNQQILQQIISGLPLSDSIKAPLNTALDNNLEGLILSAKDFTLSILKSIVLLSSDFVFFLIITVFSLYYFYIDGETIVKKLKNLSPLENNLNNILFKQFANLSITLVGSVFIVALLQGVAFSIGVALIGLPALFFGVAM
;
A
#
# COMPACT_ATOMS: atom_id res chain seq x y z
N MET A 1 -36.08 -40.84 20.11
CA MET A 1 -36.44 -40.43 18.73
C MET A 1 -35.98 -39.00 18.38
N ASN A 2 -34.94 -38.42 19.02
CA ASN A 2 -34.60 -37.00 18.82
C ASN A 2 -33.09 -36.67 18.64
N ASN A 3 -32.20 -37.67 18.60
CA ASN A 3 -30.74 -37.41 18.52
C ASN A 3 -30.32 -36.86 17.14
N SER A 4 -31.06 -37.18 16.07
CA SER A 4 -30.75 -36.70 14.72
C SER A 4 -30.93 -35.18 14.59
N TYR A 5 -32.00 -34.62 15.18
CA TYR A 5 -32.24 -33.18 15.18
C TYR A 5 -31.23 -32.41 16.05
N GLN A 6 -30.81 -32.99 17.18
CA GLN A 6 -29.76 -32.39 18.02
C GLN A 6 -28.40 -32.39 17.33
N TYR A 7 -28.04 -33.47 16.63
CA TYR A 7 -26.79 -33.55 15.87
C TYR A 7 -26.78 -32.55 14.71
N ASN A 8 -27.87 -32.48 13.93
CA ASN A 8 -27.99 -31.54 12.81
C ASN A 8 -27.97 -30.08 13.30
N PHE A 9 -28.60 -29.79 14.44
CA PHE A 9 -28.55 -28.47 15.05
C PHE A 9 -27.13 -28.10 15.54
N MET A 10 -26.44 -29.02 16.21
CA MET A 10 -25.07 -28.81 16.67
C MET A 10 -24.09 -28.63 15.51
N LEU A 11 -24.27 -29.40 14.43
CA LEU A 11 -23.47 -29.28 13.22
C LEU A 11 -23.74 -27.96 12.49
N GLY A 12 -25.00 -27.50 12.48
CA GLY A 12 -25.37 -26.17 12.01
C GLY A 12 -24.70 -25.03 12.79
N LEU A 13 -24.71 -25.11 14.13
CA LEU A 13 -24.01 -24.17 15.01
C LEU A 13 -22.49 -24.19 14.77
N LEU A 14 -21.91 -25.37 14.57
CA LEU A 14 -20.48 -25.53 14.31
C LEU A 14 -20.08 -24.91 12.97
N LEU A 15 -20.86 -25.13 11.91
CA LEU A 15 -20.64 -24.48 10.62
C LEU A 15 -20.81 -22.96 10.74
N PHE A 16 -21.85 -22.49 11.43
CA PHE A 16 -22.05 -21.06 11.65
C PHE A 16 -20.88 -20.41 12.40
N ALA A 17 -20.39 -21.07 13.46
CA ALA A 17 -19.22 -20.61 14.21
C ALA A 17 -17.97 -20.58 13.33
N PHE A 18 -17.75 -21.61 12.50
CA PHE A 18 -16.63 -21.69 11.58
C PHE A 18 -16.67 -20.57 10.51
N PHE A 19 -17.82 -20.35 9.88
CA PHE A 19 -17.98 -19.26 8.91
C PHE A 19 -17.84 -17.88 9.57
N SER A 20 -18.40 -17.70 10.76
CA SER A 20 -18.26 -16.46 11.53
C SER A 20 -16.80 -16.18 11.88
N LEU A 21 -16.03 -17.22 12.23
CA LEU A 21 -14.59 -17.11 12.48
C LEU A 21 -13.85 -16.64 11.23
N ILE A 22 -14.11 -17.26 10.07
CA ILE A 22 -13.48 -16.86 8.80
C ILE A 22 -13.82 -15.40 8.47
N TRP A 23 -15.09 -15.01 8.63
CA TRP A 23 -15.53 -13.65 8.38
C TRP A 23 -14.86 -12.64 9.32
N LEU A 24 -14.69 -13.00 10.58
CA LEU A 24 -13.97 -12.19 11.57
C LEU A 24 -12.49 -12.00 11.20
N PHE A 25 -11.82 -13.04 10.68
CA PHE A 25 -10.41 -12.96 10.28
C PHE A 25 -10.19 -12.32 8.90
N TYR A 26 -11.21 -12.25 8.05
CA TYR A 26 -11.12 -11.69 6.69
C TYR A 26 -10.39 -10.32 6.61
N PRO A 27 -10.72 -9.30 7.42
CA PRO A 27 -10.04 -7.99 7.34
C PRO A 27 -8.55 -8.04 7.70
N PHE A 28 -8.09 -9.10 8.39
CA PHE A 28 -6.69 -9.25 8.80
C PHE A 28 -5.84 -9.98 7.76
N ILE A 29 -6.46 -10.73 6.85
CA ILE A 29 -5.75 -11.53 5.84
C ILE A 29 -4.76 -10.69 5.01
N PRO A 30 -5.10 -9.49 4.52
CA PRO A 30 -4.14 -8.68 3.77
C PRO A 30 -2.88 -8.32 4.57
N ALA A 31 -3.04 -7.97 5.85
CA ALA A 31 -1.91 -7.63 6.73
C ALA A 31 -1.03 -8.85 7.03
N LEU A 32 -1.64 -10.01 7.31
CA LEU A 32 -0.94 -11.28 7.49
C LEU A 32 -0.20 -11.70 6.22
N PHE A 33 -0.81 -11.52 5.06
CA PHE A 33 -0.22 -11.89 3.80
C PHE A 33 0.97 -10.99 3.46
N LEU A 34 0.85 -9.67 3.64
CA LEU A 34 1.96 -8.74 3.47
C LEU A 34 3.12 -9.07 4.42
N ALA A 35 2.82 -9.29 5.71
CA ALA A 35 3.82 -9.70 6.68
C ALA A 35 4.53 -11.00 6.29
N MET A 36 3.79 -11.98 5.78
CA MET A 36 4.35 -13.25 5.29
C MET A 36 5.27 -13.03 4.08
N LEU A 37 4.83 -12.24 3.09
CA LEU A 37 5.61 -11.95 1.89
C LEU A 37 6.93 -11.26 2.25
N ILE A 38 6.87 -10.24 3.10
CA ILE A 38 8.05 -9.54 3.61
C ILE A 38 8.93 -10.53 4.36
N ALA A 39 8.38 -11.28 5.34
CA ALA A 39 9.14 -12.25 6.13
C ALA A 39 9.92 -13.24 5.26
N ILE A 40 9.29 -13.79 4.22
CA ILE A 40 9.91 -14.72 3.27
C ILE A 40 11.01 -14.01 2.46
N ALA A 41 10.72 -12.82 1.95
CA ALA A 41 11.66 -12.06 1.13
C ALA A 41 12.92 -11.66 1.90
N THR A 42 12.78 -11.36 3.19
CA THR A 42 13.86 -10.91 4.06
C THR A 42 14.37 -11.98 5.03
N PHE A 43 13.92 -13.23 4.88
CA PHE A 43 14.27 -14.32 5.78
C PHE A 43 15.77 -14.65 5.76
N SER A 44 16.41 -14.48 4.60
CA SER A 44 17.85 -14.71 4.44
C SER A 44 18.67 -13.76 5.32
N GLN A 45 18.24 -12.50 5.41
CA GLN A 45 18.84 -11.45 6.24
C GLN A 45 18.62 -11.74 7.72
N TYR A 46 17.40 -12.14 8.10
CA TYR A 46 17.09 -12.60 9.46
C TYR A 46 17.99 -13.77 9.87
N ARG A 47 18.18 -14.78 9.02
CA ARG A 47 19.05 -15.93 9.31
C ARG A 47 20.51 -15.53 9.53
N LYS A 48 21.04 -14.59 8.75
CA LYS A 48 22.39 -14.05 8.95
C LYS A 48 22.53 -13.34 10.30
N LEU A 49 21.47 -12.65 10.74
CA LEU A 49 21.45 -11.96 12.04
C LEU A 49 21.31 -12.95 13.21
N ARG A 50 20.48 -13.99 13.05
CA ARG A 50 20.33 -15.13 13.98
C ARG A 50 21.64 -15.92 14.19
N GLN A 51 22.56 -15.89 13.24
CA GLN A 51 23.89 -16.49 13.46
C GLN A 51 24.76 -15.70 14.45
N LYS A 52 24.49 -14.41 14.64
CA LYS A 52 25.24 -13.52 15.53
C LYS A 52 24.56 -13.30 16.89
N MET A 53 23.26 -13.56 17.00
CA MET A 53 22.42 -13.29 18.17
C MET A 53 21.39 -14.40 18.36
N THR A 54 20.77 -14.51 19.54
CA THR A 54 19.67 -15.47 19.77
C THR A 54 18.39 -15.10 19.00
N ASP A 55 17.46 -16.05 18.91
CA ASP A 55 16.28 -15.98 18.01
C ASP A 55 15.40 -14.73 18.27
N MET A 56 15.14 -14.41 19.53
CA MET A 56 14.29 -13.30 19.95
C MET A 56 14.88 -11.92 19.64
N PRO A 57 16.12 -11.56 20.05
CA PRO A 57 16.70 -10.25 19.71
C PRO A 57 16.96 -10.09 18.22
N ALA A 58 17.30 -11.16 17.48
CA ALA A 58 17.43 -11.09 16.02
C ALA A 58 16.09 -10.75 15.36
N ALA A 59 14.99 -11.33 15.83
CA ALA A 59 13.66 -11.07 15.29
C ALA A 59 13.20 -9.64 15.60
N ILE A 60 13.36 -9.18 16.85
CA ILE A 60 13.04 -7.80 17.25
C ILE A 60 13.85 -6.80 16.42
N LEU A 61 15.15 -7.02 16.26
CA LEU A 61 16.00 -6.07 15.54
C LEU A 61 15.65 -6.04 14.05
N MET A 62 15.33 -7.19 13.45
CA MET A 62 14.92 -7.25 12.05
C MET A 62 13.54 -6.62 11.82
N THR A 63 12.56 -6.88 12.71
CA THR A 63 11.25 -6.23 12.61
C THR A 63 11.36 -4.74 12.85
N LEU A 64 12.12 -4.29 13.84
CA LEU A 64 12.35 -2.87 14.09
C LEU A 64 13.00 -2.21 12.88
N LEU A 65 14.04 -2.82 12.31
CA LEU A 65 14.72 -2.30 11.13
C LEU A 65 13.76 -2.15 9.95
N LEU A 66 12.97 -3.18 9.64
CA LEU A 66 12.01 -3.11 8.55
C LEU A 66 10.88 -2.13 8.83
N THR A 67 10.40 -2.06 10.07
CA THR A 67 9.41 -1.09 10.51
C THR A 67 9.95 0.33 10.32
N ILE A 68 11.19 0.59 10.70
CA ILE A 68 11.86 1.88 10.51
C ILE A 68 11.99 2.20 9.01
N VAL A 69 12.48 1.25 8.22
CA VAL A 69 12.72 1.43 6.78
C VAL A 69 11.42 1.60 5.98
N LEU A 70 10.30 0.99 6.40
CA LEU A 70 9.02 1.10 5.71
C LEU A 70 8.16 2.24 6.27
N ILE A 71 7.96 2.30 7.59
CA ILE A 71 7.00 3.20 8.22
C ILE A 71 7.55 4.63 8.29
N ILE A 72 8.82 4.84 8.67
CA ILE A 72 9.32 6.21 8.84
C ILE A 72 9.31 6.99 7.53
N PRO A 73 9.80 6.46 6.39
CA PRO A 73 9.70 7.16 5.12
C PRO A 73 8.26 7.43 4.73
N LEU A 74 7.37 6.43 4.84
CA LEU A 74 5.95 6.64 4.55
C LEU A 74 5.36 7.75 5.42
N SER A 75 5.54 7.69 6.74
CA SER A 75 5.01 8.67 7.68
C SER A 75 5.57 10.07 7.45
N TYR A 76 6.87 10.20 7.22
CA TYR A 76 7.50 11.48 6.92
C TYR A 76 6.95 12.08 5.64
N ILE A 77 6.88 11.28 4.58
CA ILE A 77 6.40 11.71 3.28
C ILE A 77 4.91 12.08 3.36
N LEU A 78 4.08 11.30 4.06
CA LEU A 78 2.65 11.61 4.29
C LEU A 78 2.49 12.95 5.03
N LEU A 79 3.33 13.22 6.03
CA LEU A 79 3.29 14.46 6.80
C LEU A 79 3.69 15.67 5.94
N VAL A 80 4.81 15.59 5.22
CA VAL A 80 5.29 16.64 4.30
C VAL A 80 4.24 16.91 3.21
N SER A 81 3.71 15.85 2.61
CA SER A 81 2.64 15.93 1.62
C SER A 81 1.41 16.64 2.18
N GLY A 82 0.97 16.27 3.40
CA GLY A 82 -0.17 16.91 4.07
C GLY A 82 0.01 18.42 4.26
N LEU A 83 1.23 18.85 4.58
CA LEU A 83 1.57 20.27 4.71
C LEU A 83 1.57 20.99 3.36
N GLU A 84 2.22 20.44 2.34
CA GLU A 84 2.27 20.99 0.98
C GLU A 84 0.87 21.18 0.38
N ILE A 85 -0.04 20.24 0.65
CA ILE A 85 -1.42 20.34 0.16
C ILE A 85 -2.21 21.37 0.96
N SER A 86 -1.98 21.49 2.27
CA SER A 86 -2.63 22.53 3.08
C SER A 86 -2.29 23.93 2.54
N GLU A 87 -1.04 24.12 2.11
CA GLU A 87 -0.57 25.34 1.46
C GLU A 87 -1.14 25.50 0.03
N LEU A 88 -1.18 24.43 -0.76
CA LEU A 88 -1.82 24.45 -2.09
C LEU A 88 -3.30 24.81 -2.00
N ILE A 89 -4.05 24.23 -1.05
CA ILE A 89 -5.46 24.52 -0.81
C ILE A 89 -5.66 25.94 -0.32
N ARG A 90 -4.78 26.44 0.55
CA ARG A 90 -4.82 27.86 0.98
C ARG A 90 -4.58 28.79 -0.20
N THR A 91 -3.58 28.50 -1.03
CA THR A 91 -3.25 29.29 -2.23
C THR A 91 -4.40 29.26 -3.23
N ILE A 92 -5.01 28.09 -3.44
CA ILE A 92 -6.22 27.92 -4.24
C ILE A 92 -7.36 28.75 -3.63
N ASN A 93 -7.65 28.66 -2.34
CA ASN A 93 -8.77 29.41 -1.76
C ASN A 93 -8.51 30.93 -1.61
N SER A 94 -7.26 31.39 -1.50
CA SER A 94 -6.92 32.81 -1.26
C SER A 94 -6.57 33.59 -2.53
N ASN A 95 -6.05 32.93 -3.57
CA ASN A 95 -5.65 33.53 -4.85
C ASN A 95 -6.53 33.07 -6.02
N PHE A 96 -7.75 32.60 -5.74
CA PHE A 96 -8.73 32.19 -6.75
C PHE A 96 -9.29 33.42 -7.50
N ASP A 97 -8.44 34.00 -8.33
CA ASP A 97 -8.79 35.06 -9.26
C ASP A 97 -8.87 34.41 -10.65
N MET A 98 -10.09 34.22 -11.16
CA MET A 98 -10.38 33.43 -12.36
C MET A 98 -9.51 33.87 -13.56
N GLN A 99 -9.19 35.16 -13.63
CA GLN A 99 -8.36 35.76 -14.68
C GLN A 99 -6.88 35.33 -14.63
N LYS A 100 -6.33 35.09 -13.43
CA LYS A 100 -4.90 34.76 -13.26
C LYS A 100 -4.62 33.28 -13.57
N ASN A 101 -5.57 32.40 -13.26
CA ASN A 101 -5.47 30.97 -13.58
C ASN A 101 -5.62 30.69 -15.09
N GLN A 102 -6.47 31.44 -15.79
CA GLN A 102 -6.55 31.37 -17.26
C GLN A 102 -5.21 31.73 -17.91
N GLN A 103 -4.51 32.75 -17.40
CA GLN A 103 -3.20 33.14 -17.91
C GLN A 103 -2.11 32.09 -17.64
N ILE A 104 -2.10 31.45 -16.47
CA ILE A 104 -1.12 30.39 -16.14
C ILE A 104 -1.32 29.17 -17.04
N LEU A 105 -2.57 28.75 -17.26
CA LEU A 105 -2.85 27.60 -18.13
C LEU A 105 -2.57 27.89 -19.60
N GLN A 106 -2.84 29.12 -20.06
CA GLN A 106 -2.42 29.57 -21.39
C GLN A 106 -0.89 29.58 -21.52
N GLN A 107 -0.14 30.00 -20.50
CA GLN A 107 1.33 29.95 -20.50
C GLN A 107 1.87 28.51 -20.54
N ILE A 108 1.27 27.59 -19.79
CA ILE A 108 1.62 26.17 -19.82
C ILE A 108 1.37 25.58 -21.22
N ILE A 109 0.20 25.80 -21.81
CA ILE A 109 -0.14 25.29 -23.16
C ILE A 109 0.76 25.91 -24.25
N SER A 110 1.14 27.18 -24.08
CA SER A 110 2.08 27.86 -24.97
C SER A 110 3.48 27.27 -24.91
N GLY A 111 3.91 26.80 -23.73
CA GLY A 111 5.20 26.16 -23.48
C GLY A 111 5.31 24.71 -23.92
N LEU A 112 4.19 24.03 -24.20
CA LEU A 112 4.22 22.68 -24.76
C LEU A 112 4.66 22.72 -26.24
N PRO A 113 5.55 21.80 -26.69
CA PRO A 113 5.99 21.66 -28.08
C PRO A 113 4.91 20.98 -28.95
N LEU A 114 3.68 21.51 -28.91
CA LEU A 114 2.55 21.07 -29.71
C LEU A 114 2.34 21.99 -30.91
N SER A 115 1.84 21.43 -32.01
CA SER A 115 1.45 22.21 -33.21
C SER A 115 0.26 23.13 -32.89
N ASP A 116 0.23 24.31 -33.49
CA ASP A 116 -0.80 25.34 -33.26
C ASP A 116 -2.23 24.85 -33.59
N SER A 117 -2.34 23.85 -34.47
CA SER A 117 -3.59 23.17 -34.83
C SER A 117 -4.23 22.41 -33.66
N ILE A 118 -3.44 22.00 -32.66
CA ILE A 118 -3.88 21.25 -31.47
C ILE A 118 -4.07 22.21 -30.29
N LYS A 119 -3.25 23.27 -30.20
CA LYS A 119 -3.31 24.28 -29.13
C LYS A 119 -4.62 25.07 -29.15
N ALA A 120 -5.09 25.47 -30.34
CA ALA A 120 -6.32 26.26 -30.48
C ALA A 120 -7.60 25.57 -29.96
N PRO A 121 -7.93 24.32 -30.35
CA PRO A 121 -9.08 23.60 -29.81
C PRO A 121 -8.91 23.21 -28.34
N LEU A 122 -7.67 22.96 -27.89
CA LEU A 122 -7.38 22.64 -26.48
C LEU A 122 -7.64 23.85 -25.57
N ASN A 123 -7.23 25.05 -25.97
CA ASN A 123 -7.50 26.29 -25.23
C ASN A 123 -8.99 26.58 -25.11
N THR A 124 -9.76 26.40 -26.19
CA THR A 124 -11.22 26.62 -26.16
C THR A 124 -11.95 25.55 -25.36
N ALA A 125 -11.51 24.29 -25.41
CA ALA A 125 -12.07 23.22 -24.58
C ALA A 125 -11.76 23.41 -23.09
N LEU A 126 -10.56 23.91 -22.76
CA LEU A 126 -10.23 24.32 -21.40
C LEU A 126 -11.10 25.49 -20.97
N ASP A 127 -11.11 26.62 -21.68
CA ASP A 127 -11.85 27.82 -21.28
C ASP A 127 -13.34 27.54 -20.99
N ASN A 128 -13.97 26.67 -21.78
CA ASN A 128 -15.38 26.31 -21.59
C ASN A 128 -15.63 25.35 -20.41
N ASN A 129 -14.63 24.56 -19.99
CA ASN A 129 -14.77 23.56 -18.93
C ASN A 129 -13.85 23.80 -17.74
N LEU A 130 -13.15 24.94 -17.70
CA LEU A 130 -12.08 25.22 -16.75
C LEU A 130 -12.59 25.17 -15.32
N GLU A 131 -13.76 25.76 -15.08
CA GLU A 131 -14.40 25.76 -13.79
C GLU A 131 -14.74 24.33 -13.32
N GLY A 132 -15.29 23.49 -14.21
CA GLY A 132 -15.58 22.08 -13.92
C GLY A 132 -14.34 21.20 -13.73
N LEU A 133 -13.28 21.45 -14.50
CA LEU A 133 -11.99 20.77 -14.38
C LEU A 133 -11.28 21.14 -13.07
N ILE A 134 -11.30 22.42 -12.70
CA ILE A 134 -10.69 22.88 -11.45
C ILE A 134 -11.49 22.39 -10.24
N LEU A 135 -12.83 22.40 -10.30
CA LEU A 135 -13.66 21.82 -9.24
C LEU A 135 -13.44 20.31 -9.11
N SER A 136 -13.35 19.57 -10.22
CA SER A 136 -13.04 18.14 -10.21
C SER A 136 -11.64 17.84 -9.68
N ALA A 137 -10.64 18.65 -10.07
CA ALA A 137 -9.28 18.56 -9.55
C ALA A 137 -9.22 18.87 -8.05
N LYS A 138 -10.00 19.86 -7.58
CA LYS A 138 -10.16 20.21 -6.16
C LYS A 138 -10.79 19.06 -5.38
N ASP A 139 -11.89 18.49 -5.86
CA ASP A 139 -12.58 17.38 -5.19
C ASP A 139 -11.74 16.10 -5.19
N PHE A 140 -11.04 15.80 -6.28
CA PHE A 140 -10.07 14.71 -6.36
C PHE A 140 -8.92 14.90 -5.36
N THR A 141 -8.35 16.12 -5.31
CA THR A 141 -7.28 16.48 -4.37
C THR A 141 -7.76 16.39 -2.92
N LEU A 142 -8.97 16.87 -2.62
CA LEU A 142 -9.57 16.78 -1.28
C LEU A 142 -9.89 15.34 -0.86
N SER A 143 -10.30 14.48 -1.79
CA SER A 143 -10.58 13.06 -1.55
C SER A 143 -9.29 12.28 -1.24
N ILE A 144 -8.22 12.54 -2.01
CA ILE A 144 -6.89 11.98 -1.75
C ILE A 144 -6.34 12.52 -0.43
N LEU A 145 -6.50 13.82 -0.16
CA LEU A 145 -6.07 14.45 1.09
C LEU A 145 -6.76 13.84 2.32
N LYS A 146 -8.08 13.64 2.26
CA LYS A 146 -8.83 12.96 3.34
C LYS A 146 -8.32 11.54 3.56
N SER A 147 -7.99 10.83 2.49
CA SER A 147 -7.44 9.47 2.56
C SER A 147 -6.02 9.42 3.16
N ILE A 148 -5.25 10.52 3.08
CA ILE A 148 -3.84 10.60 3.50
C ILE A 148 -3.66 11.27 4.88
N VAL A 149 -4.34 12.39 5.14
CA VAL A 149 -4.23 13.18 6.38
C VAL A 149 -4.91 12.47 7.55
N LEU A 150 -6.01 11.78 7.27
CA LEU A 150 -6.56 10.82 8.23
C LEU A 150 -5.83 9.51 7.95
N LEU A 151 -4.71 9.30 8.64
CA LEU A 151 -4.17 7.96 8.85
C LEU A 151 -5.34 7.13 9.40
N SER A 152 -6.06 6.42 8.52
CA SER A 152 -7.35 5.86 8.90
C SER A 152 -7.11 4.84 10.01
N SER A 153 -8.06 4.71 10.94
CA SER A 153 -7.97 3.69 12.00
C SER A 153 -7.67 2.31 11.40
N ASP A 154 -8.20 2.02 10.21
CA ASP A 154 -7.96 0.79 9.46
C ASP A 154 -6.50 0.67 8.99
N PHE A 155 -5.88 1.75 8.49
CA PHE A 155 -4.47 1.72 8.05
C PHE A 155 -3.51 1.54 9.23
N VAL A 156 -3.75 2.24 10.34
CA VAL A 156 -2.95 2.07 11.58
C VAL A 156 -3.06 0.63 12.07
N PHE A 157 -4.28 0.10 12.10
CA PHE A 157 -4.52 -1.26 12.55
C PHE A 157 -3.88 -2.29 11.60
N PHE A 158 -3.97 -2.09 10.29
CA PHE A 158 -3.27 -2.88 9.28
C PHE A 158 -1.74 -2.90 9.51
N LEU A 159 -1.13 -1.74 9.79
CA LEU A 159 0.30 -1.65 10.08
C LEU A 159 0.68 -2.39 11.36
N ILE A 160 -0.07 -2.21 12.45
CA ILE A 160 0.18 -2.89 13.72
C ILE A 160 0.14 -4.41 13.54
N ILE A 161 -0.91 -4.92 12.89
CA ILE A 161 -1.06 -6.36 12.61
C ILE A 161 0.08 -6.85 11.72
N THR A 162 0.46 -6.09 10.69
CA THR A 162 1.58 -6.45 9.81
C THR A 162 2.89 -6.57 10.59
N VAL A 163 3.24 -5.57 11.41
CA VAL A 163 4.49 -5.55 12.20
C VAL A 163 4.51 -6.69 13.23
N PHE A 164 3.40 -6.88 13.94
CA PHE A 164 3.28 -7.95 14.93
C PHE A 164 3.40 -9.32 14.26
N SER A 165 2.72 -9.54 13.14
CA SER A 165 2.75 -10.81 12.43
C SER A 165 4.11 -11.09 11.80
N LEU A 166 4.78 -10.06 11.30
CA LEU A 166 6.14 -10.15 10.77
C LEU A 166 7.12 -10.66 11.84
N TYR A 167 6.97 -10.19 13.08
CA TYR A 167 7.78 -10.66 14.21
C TYR A 167 7.58 -12.15 14.48
N TYR A 168 6.34 -12.62 14.58
CA TYR A 168 6.05 -14.03 14.79
C TYR A 168 6.44 -14.90 13.59
N PHE A 169 6.36 -14.40 12.36
CA PHE A 169 6.85 -15.15 11.20
C PHE A 169 8.37 -15.32 11.20
N TYR A 170 9.14 -14.41 11.80
CA TYR A 170 10.58 -14.65 11.96
C TYR A 170 10.88 -15.72 13.01
N ILE A 171 10.21 -15.67 14.16
CA ILE A 171 10.46 -16.62 15.26
C ILE A 171 9.91 -18.01 14.93
N ASP A 172 8.64 -18.08 14.57
CA ASP A 172 7.89 -19.33 14.43
C ASP A 172 7.81 -19.82 12.98
N GLY A 173 8.32 -19.06 12.00
CA GLY A 173 8.20 -19.37 10.58
C GLY A 173 8.67 -20.78 10.20
N GLU A 174 9.84 -21.20 10.70
CA GLU A 174 10.36 -22.55 10.45
C GLU A 174 9.46 -23.64 11.05
N THR A 175 8.90 -23.39 12.23
CA THR A 175 7.96 -24.29 12.92
C THR A 175 6.62 -24.37 12.19
N ILE A 176 6.10 -23.23 11.72
CA ILE A 176 4.86 -23.14 10.94
C ILE A 176 5.00 -23.92 9.63
N VAL A 177 6.09 -23.71 8.89
CA VAL A 177 6.35 -24.44 7.64
C VAL A 177 6.49 -25.94 7.90
N LYS A 178 7.17 -26.35 8.99
CA LYS A 178 7.28 -27.77 9.35
C LYS A 178 5.92 -28.40 9.67
N LYS A 179 5.07 -27.71 10.43
CA LYS A 179 3.70 -28.17 10.74
C LYS A 179 2.84 -28.27 9.49
N LEU A 180 2.91 -27.28 8.59
CA LEU A 180 2.19 -27.30 7.31
C LEU A 180 2.63 -28.48 6.44
N LYS A 181 3.93 -28.77 6.37
CA LYS A 181 4.44 -29.95 5.66
C LYS A 181 3.93 -31.26 6.26
N ASN A 182 3.84 -31.36 7.59
CA ASN A 182 3.36 -32.56 8.27
C ASN A 182 1.85 -32.78 8.11
N LEU A 183 1.07 -31.71 7.92
CA LEU A 183 -0.38 -31.81 7.67
C LEU A 183 -0.70 -32.12 6.20
N SER A 184 0.27 -31.90 5.30
CA SER A 184 0.11 -32.18 3.88
C SER A 184 0.16 -33.70 3.64
N PRO A 185 -0.83 -34.28 2.93
CA PRO A 185 -0.79 -35.69 2.54
C PRO A 185 0.22 -35.98 1.41
N LEU A 186 0.90 -34.95 0.89
CA LEU A 186 1.86 -35.08 -0.21
C LEU A 186 3.22 -35.62 0.26
N GLU A 187 3.96 -36.21 -0.67
CA GLU A 187 5.35 -36.59 -0.45
C GLU A 187 6.24 -35.38 -0.07
N ASN A 188 7.24 -35.63 0.78
CA ASN A 188 8.14 -34.58 1.28
C ASN A 188 8.91 -33.84 0.18
N ASN A 189 9.23 -34.51 -0.93
CA ASN A 189 9.89 -33.91 -2.10
C ASN A 189 8.99 -32.83 -2.75
N LEU A 190 7.71 -33.13 -3.00
CA LEU A 190 6.71 -32.27 -3.60
C LEU A 190 6.43 -31.08 -2.69
N ASN A 191 6.25 -31.32 -1.40
CA ASN A 191 6.12 -30.26 -0.41
C ASN A 191 7.33 -29.29 -0.49
N ASN A 192 8.56 -29.80 -0.50
CA ASN A 192 9.74 -28.95 -0.61
C ASN A 192 9.79 -28.13 -1.90
N ILE A 193 9.39 -28.70 -3.04
CA ILE A 193 9.32 -27.99 -4.32
C ILE A 193 8.27 -26.88 -4.25
N LEU A 194 7.06 -27.18 -3.75
CA LEU A 194 5.97 -26.21 -3.63
C LEU A 194 6.34 -25.03 -2.72
N PHE A 195 6.88 -25.30 -1.54
CA PHE A 195 7.31 -24.25 -0.62
C PHE A 195 8.46 -23.40 -1.20
N LYS A 196 9.39 -24.03 -1.94
CA LYS A 196 10.48 -23.29 -2.61
C LYS A 196 9.93 -22.42 -3.75
N GLN A 197 8.99 -22.93 -4.53
CA GLN A 197 8.35 -22.18 -5.60
C GLN A 197 7.57 -20.98 -5.02
N PHE A 198 6.78 -21.22 -3.97
CA PHE A 198 6.06 -20.16 -3.26
C PHE A 198 7.02 -19.11 -2.73
N ALA A 199 8.13 -19.51 -2.10
CA ALA A 199 9.12 -18.56 -1.59
C ALA A 199 9.75 -17.71 -2.70
N ASN A 200 10.12 -18.33 -3.83
CA ASN A 200 10.68 -17.62 -4.99
C ASN A 200 9.67 -16.64 -5.59
N LEU A 201 8.40 -17.03 -5.69
CA LEU A 201 7.33 -16.14 -6.14
C LEU A 201 7.16 -14.97 -5.18
N SER A 202 7.13 -15.21 -3.86
CA SER A 202 7.04 -14.15 -2.86
C SER A 202 8.19 -13.15 -2.94
N ILE A 203 9.43 -13.64 -3.07
CA ILE A 203 10.62 -12.79 -3.27
C ILE A 203 10.48 -11.95 -4.53
N THR A 204 10.06 -12.57 -5.64
CA THR A 204 9.90 -11.90 -6.93
C THR A 204 8.79 -10.85 -6.88
N LEU A 205 7.66 -11.15 -6.23
CA LEU A 205 6.52 -10.26 -6.10
C LEU A 205 6.88 -9.04 -5.25
N VAL A 206 7.50 -9.23 -4.08
CA VAL A 206 7.92 -8.12 -3.22
C VAL A 206 8.92 -7.23 -3.95
N GLY A 207 9.93 -7.82 -4.60
CA GLY A 207 10.92 -7.07 -5.38
C GLY A 207 10.29 -6.30 -6.54
N SER A 208 9.42 -6.94 -7.32
CA SER A 208 8.76 -6.33 -8.47
C SER A 208 7.83 -5.19 -8.05
N VAL A 209 6.98 -5.42 -7.04
CA VAL A 209 6.06 -4.39 -6.54
C VAL A 209 6.82 -3.19 -6.01
N PHE A 210 7.92 -3.40 -5.27
CA PHE A 210 8.73 -2.32 -4.75
C PHE A 210 9.39 -1.49 -5.87
N ILE A 211 9.97 -2.16 -6.87
CA ILE A 211 10.61 -1.48 -8.02
C ILE A 211 9.57 -0.72 -8.84
N VAL A 212 8.42 -1.33 -9.11
CA VAL A 212 7.33 -0.70 -9.88
C VAL A 212 6.79 0.51 -9.12
N ALA A 213 6.52 0.40 -7.82
CA ALA A 213 6.06 1.51 -7.00
C ALA A 213 7.07 2.68 -7.01
N LEU A 214 8.36 2.40 -6.92
CA LEU A 214 9.40 3.42 -6.97
C LEU A 214 9.44 4.11 -8.34
N LEU A 215 9.42 3.35 -9.44
CA LEU A 215 9.42 3.89 -10.79
C LEU A 215 8.16 4.71 -11.08
N GLN A 216 6.99 4.22 -10.66
CA GLN A 216 5.70 4.89 -10.81
C GLN A 216 5.68 6.21 -10.03
N GLY A 217 6.10 6.19 -8.77
CA GLY A 217 6.16 7.40 -7.96
C GLY A 217 7.13 8.44 -8.52
N VAL A 218 8.31 8.03 -8.97
CA VAL A 218 9.29 8.93 -9.61
C VAL A 218 8.76 9.49 -10.93
N ALA A 219 8.20 8.65 -11.81
CA ALA A 219 7.68 9.08 -13.10
C ALA A 219 6.52 10.09 -12.94
N PHE A 220 5.60 9.82 -12.01
CA PHE A 220 4.49 10.70 -11.72
C PHE A 220 4.96 12.01 -11.07
N SER A 221 5.91 11.93 -10.14
CA SER A 221 6.54 13.10 -9.51
C SER A 221 7.15 14.04 -10.56
N ILE A 222 7.92 13.49 -11.51
CA ILE A 222 8.51 14.28 -12.61
C ILE A 222 7.43 14.90 -13.49
N GLY A 223 6.40 14.13 -13.88
CA GLY A 223 5.31 14.64 -14.72
C GLY A 223 4.58 15.82 -14.10
N VAL A 224 4.32 15.75 -12.79
CA VAL A 224 3.64 16.81 -12.03
C VAL A 224 4.55 18.00 -11.74
N ALA A 225 5.86 17.77 -11.52
CA ALA A 225 6.84 18.83 -11.37
C ALA A 225 6.89 19.77 -12.59
N LEU A 226 6.76 19.22 -13.80
CA LEU A 226 6.74 19.99 -15.04
C LEU A 226 5.52 20.91 -15.16
N ILE A 227 4.43 20.60 -14.46
CA ILE A 227 3.18 21.37 -14.45
C ILE A 227 3.20 22.44 -13.33
N GLY A 228 4.23 22.44 -12.47
CA GLY A 228 4.34 23.37 -11.32
C GLY A 228 3.48 22.98 -10.12
N LEU A 229 3.05 21.74 -10.04
CA LEU A 229 2.27 21.18 -8.92
C LEU A 229 3.18 20.46 -7.91
N PRO A 230 2.72 20.18 -6.67
CA PRO A 230 3.51 19.52 -5.62
C PRO A 230 3.97 18.10 -6.02
N ALA A 231 5.16 18.01 -6.60
CA ALA A 231 5.68 16.79 -7.22
C ALA A 231 5.83 15.62 -6.23
N LEU A 232 6.25 15.90 -4.99
CA LEU A 232 6.47 14.87 -3.98
C LEU A 232 5.16 14.24 -3.53
N PHE A 233 4.14 15.06 -3.27
CA PHE A 233 2.82 14.57 -2.89
C PHE A 233 2.22 13.62 -3.93
N PHE A 234 2.15 14.07 -5.18
CA PHE A 234 1.52 13.29 -6.24
C PHE A 234 2.33 12.04 -6.60
N GLY A 235 3.66 12.10 -6.50
CA GLY A 235 4.51 10.93 -6.65
C GLY A 235 4.29 9.87 -5.57
N VAL A 236 3.78 10.24 -4.40
CA VAL A 236 3.59 9.33 -3.26
C VAL A 236 2.16 8.79 -3.20
N ALA A 237 1.21 9.59 -3.68
CA ALA A 237 -0.18 9.17 -3.80
C ALA A 237 -0.39 8.06 -4.85
N MET A 238 0.59 7.80 -5.71
CA MET A 238 0.50 6.94 -6.89
C MET A 238 1.19 5.58 -6.70
#